data_AF-A0A935YCL9-F1
#
_entry.id   AF-A0A935YCL9-F1
#
_cell.length_a   1.000
_cell.length_b   1.000
_cell.length_c   1.000
_cell.angle_alpha   90.00
_cell.angle_beta   90.00
_cell.angle_gamma   90.00
#
_symmetry.space_group_name_H-M   'P 1'
#
loop_
_entity.id
_entity.type
_entity.pdbx_description
1 polymer ?
#
loop_
_entity_poly.entity_id
_entity_poly.type
_entity_poly.pdbx_seq_one_letter_code
_entity_poly.pdbx_strand_id
1 'polypeptide(L)'
;VAARSQNGNPGYWIVTPLLVEDAGSAILVNRGWVPTERKEPQQRVEGQVGGEVTVEGIIRQPQRQSWFQPANEPVKNVWYYLSPAEMAVASGLPLREDVYLDAVKSDVPGGFPIGGQTRINLPNDHLTYAVTWGALAIALIVIYLMFHLQPAATPATTAPEEDQAA
;
A
#
# COMPACT_ATOMS: atom_id res chain seq x y z
N VAL A 1 14.30 9.58 2.25
CA VAL A 1 12.97 9.35 2.87
C VAL A 1 13.01 8.03 3.63
N ALA A 2 12.49 7.95 4.85
CA ALA A 2 12.39 6.71 5.62
C ALA A 2 11.63 5.68 4.78
N ALA A 3 12.22 4.51 4.57
CA ALA A 3 11.62 3.48 3.75
C ALA A 3 11.10 2.33 4.60
N ARG A 4 10.17 1.58 4.01
CA ARG A 4 9.80 0.27 4.55
C ARG A 4 11.05 -0.61 4.64
N SER A 5 11.11 -1.45 5.68
CA SER A 5 12.18 -2.42 5.80
C SER A 5 12.21 -3.38 4.60
N GLN A 6 13.42 -3.74 4.18
CA GLN A 6 13.65 -4.72 3.13
C GLN A 6 14.33 -5.94 3.73
N ASN A 7 13.68 -7.11 3.65
CA ASN A 7 14.15 -8.37 4.23
C ASN A 7 14.53 -8.25 5.72
N GLY A 8 13.73 -7.52 6.49
CA GLY A 8 13.97 -7.30 7.93
C GLY A 8 14.94 -6.15 8.26
N ASN A 9 15.62 -5.58 7.27
CA ASN A 9 16.58 -4.50 7.49
C ASN A 9 15.94 -3.12 7.32
N PRO A 10 16.20 -2.16 8.24
CA PRO A 10 15.79 -0.78 8.06
C PRO A 10 16.59 -0.11 6.94
N GLY A 11 16.01 0.93 6.34
CA GLY A 11 16.69 1.67 5.29
C GLY A 11 15.96 2.91 4.85
N TYR A 12 16.52 3.54 3.81
CA TYR A 12 16.03 4.80 3.26
C TYR A 12 15.79 4.67 1.77
N TRP A 13 14.79 5.40 1.29
CA TRP A 13 14.65 5.76 -0.10
C TRP A 13 15.56 6.94 -0.41
N ILE A 14 16.38 6.77 -1.44
CA ILE A 14 17.20 7.83 -2.01
C ILE A 14 16.36 8.58 -3.02
N VAL A 15 16.11 9.86 -2.74
CA VAL A 15 15.38 10.74 -3.63
C VAL A 15 16.33 11.82 -4.12
N THR A 16 16.45 11.97 -5.43
CA THR A 16 17.36 12.94 -6.06
C THR A 16 16.61 13.76 -7.11
N PRO A 17 16.92 15.06 -7.26
CA PRO A 17 16.43 15.83 -8.38
C PRO A 17 17.04 15.32 -9.70
N LEU A 18 16.22 15.17 -10.73
CA LEU A 18 16.63 14.92 -12.10
C LEU A 18 16.25 16.14 -12.93
N LEU A 19 17.26 16.83 -13.47
CA LEU A 19 17.02 17.92 -14.41
C LEU A 19 16.52 17.33 -15.72
N VAL A 20 15.39 17.85 -16.20
CA VAL A 20 14.87 17.53 -17.53
C VAL A 20 15.25 18.69 -18.43
N GLU A 21 15.92 18.41 -19.54
CA GLU A 21 16.28 19.42 -20.52
C GLU A 21 15.05 20.23 -20.94
N ASP A 22 15.24 21.54 -21.12
CA ASP A 22 14.21 22.50 -21.52
C ASP A 22 12.98 22.68 -20.59
N ALA A 23 12.87 21.91 -19.51
CA ALA A 23 11.71 21.98 -18.60
C ALA A 23 11.77 23.11 -17.56
N GLY A 24 12.93 23.75 -17.39
CA GLY A 24 13.17 24.83 -16.41
C GLY A 24 13.05 24.43 -14.93
N SER A 25 12.73 23.17 -14.64
CA SER A 25 12.57 22.61 -13.30
C SER A 25 13.00 21.15 -13.29
N ALA A 26 13.49 20.67 -12.15
CA ALA A 26 13.84 19.27 -11.95
C ALA A 26 12.65 18.48 -11.40
N ILE A 27 12.53 17.21 -11.80
CA ILE A 27 11.58 16.28 -11.18
C ILE A 27 12.29 15.48 -10.09
N LEU A 28 11.64 15.27 -8.95
CA LEU A 28 12.16 14.38 -7.93
C LEU A 28 12.01 12.93 -8.37
N VAL A 29 13.10 12.17 -8.24
CA VAL A 29 13.13 10.75 -8.55
C VAL A 29 13.45 9.96 -7.29
N ASN A 30 12.52 9.13 -6.83
CA ASN A 30 12.83 8.07 -5.89
C ASN A 30 13.63 6.98 -6.62
N ARG A 31 14.93 6.94 -6.36
CA ARG A 31 15.89 6.00 -6.97
C ARG A 31 15.80 4.61 -6.35
N GLY A 32 15.17 4.49 -5.18
CA GLY A 32 14.97 3.21 -4.50
C GLY A 32 15.67 3.10 -3.15
N TRP A 33 15.70 1.87 -2.63
CA TRP A 33 16.07 1.57 -1.25
C TRP A 33 17.59 1.40 -1.06
N VAL A 34 18.10 1.87 0.06
CA VAL A 34 19.44 1.59 0.59
C VAL A 34 19.36 1.21 2.07
N PRO A 35 20.28 0.36 2.57
CA PRO A 35 20.38 0.11 3.99
C PRO A 35 20.86 1.39 4.71
N THR A 36 20.60 1.47 6.01
CA THR A 36 20.95 2.63 6.86
C THR A 36 22.42 3.05 6.70
N GLU A 37 23.33 2.09 6.59
CA GLU A 37 24.78 2.27 6.48
C GLU A 37 25.24 2.77 5.10
N ARG A 38 24.32 2.87 4.13
CA ARG A 38 24.57 3.41 2.78
C ARG A 38 23.70 4.62 2.46
N LYS A 39 23.14 5.28 3.49
CA LYS A 39 22.35 6.50 3.33
C LYS A 39 23.16 7.58 2.62
N GLU A 40 24.38 7.82 3.09
CA GLU A 40 25.20 8.92 2.62
C GLU A 40 25.81 8.62 1.23
N PRO A 41 25.90 9.61 0.33
CA PRO A 41 26.39 9.39 -1.03
C PRO A 41 27.78 8.74 -1.11
N GLN A 42 28.68 9.09 -0.18
CA GLN A 42 30.05 8.58 -0.13
C GLN A 42 30.13 7.07 0.18
N GLN A 43 29.05 6.49 0.75
CA GLN A 43 28.97 5.07 1.08
C GLN A 43 28.42 4.22 -0.09
N ARG A 44 28.09 4.88 -1.22
CA ARG A 44 27.51 4.25 -2.42
C ARG A 44 27.99 4.95 -3.70
N VAL A 45 29.28 5.24 -3.79
CA VAL A 45 29.90 6.01 -4.88
C VAL A 45 29.63 5.39 -6.26
N GLU A 46 29.68 4.05 -6.34
CA GLU A 46 29.42 3.30 -7.57
C GLU A 46 28.02 3.58 -8.13
N GLY A 47 27.03 3.79 -7.25
CA GLY A 47 25.66 4.12 -7.63
C GLY A 47 25.42 5.61 -7.93
N GLN A 48 26.45 6.47 -7.80
CA GLN A 48 26.37 7.90 -8.16
C GLN A 48 26.73 8.09 -9.64
N VAL A 49 25.82 7.69 -10.52
CA VAL A 49 25.99 7.94 -11.96
C VAL A 49 25.81 9.42 -12.24
N GLY A 50 26.85 10.06 -12.78
CA GLY A 50 26.81 11.44 -13.24
C GLY A 50 26.52 11.54 -14.74
N GLY A 51 26.15 12.74 -15.19
CA GLY A 51 25.87 13.04 -16.60
C GLY A 51 24.43 12.77 -17.01
N GLU A 52 24.21 12.65 -18.32
CA GLU A 52 22.91 12.37 -18.91
C GLU A 52 22.49 10.92 -18.60
N VAL A 53 21.26 10.76 -18.11
CA VAL A 53 20.71 9.46 -17.73
C VAL A 53 19.25 9.34 -18.17
N THR A 54 18.88 8.15 -18.63
CA THR A 54 17.47 7.79 -18.84
C THR A 54 16.95 7.08 -17.60
N VAL A 55 15.78 7.49 -17.11
CA VAL A 55 15.13 6.88 -15.94
C VAL A 55 13.73 6.43 -16.31
N GLU A 56 13.52 5.13 -16.32
CA GLU A 56 12.18 4.55 -16.39
C GLU A 56 11.56 4.50 -15.00
N GLY A 57 10.28 4.85 -14.89
CA GLY A 57 9.63 4.96 -13.60
C GLY A 57 8.12 5.14 -13.69
N ILE A 58 7.48 5.06 -12.53
CA ILE A 58 6.04 5.26 -12.36
C ILE A 58 5.85 6.68 -11.80
N ILE A 59 5.00 7.47 -12.45
CA ILE A 59 4.61 8.79 -11.95
C ILE A 59 3.72 8.63 -10.71
N ARG A 60 4.02 9.39 -9.66
CA ARG A 60 3.32 9.36 -8.38
C ARG A 60 2.92 10.77 -7.96
N GLN A 61 1.74 10.87 -7.37
CA GLN A 61 1.31 12.08 -6.69
C GLN A 61 2.07 12.27 -5.37
N PRO A 62 2.33 13.52 -4.95
CA PRO A 62 2.90 13.86 -3.65
C PRO A 62 2.24 13.13 -2.50
N GLN A 63 3.06 12.63 -1.57
CA GLN A 63 2.53 12.01 -0.36
C GLN A 63 2.08 13.10 0.61
N ARG A 64 0.99 12.82 1.32
CA ARG A 64 0.52 13.65 2.43
C ARG A 64 0.87 12.97 3.74
N GLN A 65 1.19 13.78 4.74
CA GLN A 65 1.41 13.29 6.10
C GLN A 65 0.17 12.54 6.61
N SER A 66 0.36 11.33 7.11
CA SER A 66 -0.68 10.60 7.83
C SER A 66 -0.73 11.00 9.31
N TRP A 67 -1.86 10.76 9.98
CA TRP A 67 -2.12 11.23 11.34
C TRP A 67 -1.09 10.75 12.38
N PHE A 68 -0.55 9.54 12.22
CA PHE A 68 0.45 8.93 13.10
C PHE A 68 1.88 8.98 12.54
N GLN A 69 2.09 9.72 11.45
CA GLN A 69 3.39 9.88 10.85
C GLN A 69 4.08 11.13 11.41
N PRO A 70 5.35 11.06 11.83
CA PRO A 70 6.10 12.25 12.22
C PRO A 70 6.17 13.28 11.07
N ALA A 71 6.29 14.56 11.43
CA ALA A 71 6.56 15.62 10.46
C ALA A 71 7.98 15.48 9.88
N ASN A 72 8.19 15.90 8.65
CA ASN A 72 9.52 15.95 8.06
C ASN A 72 10.45 16.88 8.86
N GLU A 73 11.74 16.58 8.85
CA GLU A 73 12.80 17.39 9.49
C GLU A 73 13.83 17.81 8.42
N PRO A 74 13.52 18.81 7.58
CA PRO A 74 14.36 19.17 6.43
C PRO A 74 15.78 19.57 6.81
N VAL A 75 15.95 20.27 7.95
CA VAL A 75 17.26 20.70 8.47
C VAL A 75 18.19 19.52 8.74
N LYS A 76 17.65 18.37 9.15
CA LYS A 76 18.43 17.14 9.40
C LYS A 76 18.48 16.22 8.18
N ASN A 77 17.87 16.63 7.07
CA ASN A 77 17.64 15.79 5.90
C ASN A 77 16.98 14.44 6.27
N VAL A 78 16.01 14.49 7.19
CA VAL A 78 15.20 13.34 7.58
C VAL A 78 13.78 13.58 7.10
N TRP A 79 13.31 12.68 6.25
CA TRP A 79 12.02 12.77 5.58
C TRP A 79 11.24 11.51 5.88
N TYR A 80 10.01 11.61 6.38
CA TYR A 80 9.13 10.48 6.67
C TYR A 80 8.14 10.22 5.55
N TYR A 81 7.82 11.25 4.76
CA TYR A 81 7.01 11.16 3.54
C TYR A 81 7.63 12.01 2.44
N LEU A 82 7.34 11.66 1.19
CA LEU A 82 7.88 12.35 0.02
C LEU A 82 6.95 13.50 -0.40
N SER A 83 7.31 14.71 0.00
CA SER A 83 6.61 15.97 -0.33
C SER A 83 7.51 16.82 -1.22
N PRO A 84 7.26 16.86 -2.55
CA PRO A 84 8.05 17.68 -3.47
C PRO A 84 8.08 19.17 -3.12
N ALA A 85 6.96 19.73 -2.65
CA ALA A 85 6.89 21.13 -2.22
C ALA A 85 7.83 21.42 -1.03
N GLU A 86 7.80 20.59 0.02
CA GLU A 86 8.72 20.78 1.16
C GLU A 86 10.19 20.55 0.76
N MET A 87 10.44 19.58 -0.13
CA MET A 87 11.79 19.32 -0.65
C MET A 87 12.29 20.45 -1.56
N ALA A 88 11.41 21.14 -2.29
CA ALA A 88 11.75 22.32 -3.07
C ALA A 88 12.22 23.45 -2.16
N VAL A 89 11.44 23.74 -1.11
CA VAL A 89 11.79 24.75 -0.09
C VAL A 89 13.11 24.39 0.61
N ALA A 90 13.29 23.13 0.99
CA ALA A 90 14.48 22.68 1.72
C ALA A 90 15.76 22.67 0.85
N SER A 91 15.64 22.35 -0.44
CA SER A 91 16.77 22.31 -1.37
C SER A 91 17.09 23.66 -2.01
N GLY A 92 16.13 24.58 -2.04
CA GLY A 92 16.23 25.84 -2.78
C GLY A 92 16.28 25.66 -4.30
N LEU A 93 15.94 24.47 -4.80
CA LEU A 93 15.96 24.15 -6.22
C LEU A 93 14.57 24.36 -6.85
N PRO A 94 14.51 24.74 -8.14
CA PRO A 94 13.27 24.75 -8.90
C PRO A 94 12.83 23.30 -9.15
N LEU A 95 11.92 22.80 -8.33
CA LEU A 95 11.39 21.43 -8.45
C LEU A 95 9.95 21.45 -8.95
N ARG A 96 9.59 20.42 -9.70
CA ARG A 96 8.19 20.12 -9.99
C ARG A 96 7.50 19.62 -8.71
N GLU A 97 6.39 20.24 -8.33
CA GLU A 97 5.73 19.98 -7.05
C GLU A 97 4.49 19.07 -7.15
N ASP A 98 3.91 18.92 -8.33
CA ASP A 98 2.66 18.18 -8.58
C ASP A 98 2.86 16.66 -8.68
N VAL A 99 4.07 16.21 -8.99
CA VAL A 99 4.41 14.78 -9.15
C VAL A 99 5.87 14.49 -8.80
N TYR A 100 6.15 13.23 -8.48
CA TYR A 100 7.49 12.67 -8.44
C TYR A 100 7.54 11.33 -9.20
N LEU A 101 8.73 10.90 -9.60
CA LEU A 101 8.95 9.65 -10.31
C LEU A 101 9.46 8.58 -9.34
N ASP A 102 8.89 7.39 -9.37
CA ASP A 102 9.43 6.22 -8.67
C ASP A 102 10.14 5.31 -9.67
N ALA A 103 11.46 5.21 -9.56
CA ALA A 103 12.27 4.47 -10.54
C ALA A 103 11.94 2.97 -10.50
N VAL A 104 11.82 2.35 -11.67
CA VAL A 104 11.73 0.90 -11.78
C VAL A 104 13.06 0.25 -11.40
N LYS A 105 13.06 -1.07 -11.23
CA LYS A 105 14.30 -1.81 -10.98
C LYS A 105 15.20 -1.72 -12.22
N SER A 106 16.44 -1.29 -12.01
CA SER A 106 17.48 -1.17 -13.03
C SER A 106 18.81 -1.68 -12.46
N ASP A 107 19.75 -1.97 -13.36
CA ASP A 107 21.11 -2.36 -12.96
C ASP A 107 21.90 -1.11 -12.56
N VAL A 108 22.06 -0.94 -11.26
CA VAL A 108 22.85 0.14 -10.67
C VAL A 108 24.22 -0.41 -10.26
N PRO A 109 25.34 0.18 -10.70
CA PRO A 109 26.66 -0.24 -10.24
C PRO A 109 26.77 -0.18 -8.71
N GLY A 110 27.33 -1.21 -8.09
CA GLY A 110 27.36 -1.35 -6.63
C GLY A 110 26.06 -1.84 -5.99
N GLY A 111 25.02 -2.10 -6.80
CA GLY A 111 23.75 -2.73 -6.39
C GLY A 111 22.78 -1.84 -5.63
N PHE A 112 23.12 -0.57 -5.40
CA PHE A 112 22.33 0.38 -4.62
C PHE A 112 22.32 1.77 -5.27
N PRO A 113 21.19 2.50 -5.23
CA PRO A 113 19.90 2.14 -4.63
C PRO A 113 19.12 1.07 -5.41
N ILE A 114 18.32 0.27 -4.69
CA ILE A 114 17.47 -0.78 -5.27
C ILE A 114 16.13 -0.17 -5.68
N GLY A 115 15.97 0.11 -6.98
CA GLY A 115 14.71 0.59 -7.57
C GLY A 115 13.56 -0.43 -7.51
N GLY A 116 12.40 -0.05 -8.02
CA GLY A 116 11.23 -0.94 -8.15
C GLY A 116 10.63 -1.37 -6.82
N GLN A 117 10.65 -0.51 -5.81
CA GLN A 117 10.10 -0.83 -4.48
C GLN A 117 8.58 -0.69 -4.39
N THR A 118 7.95 -0.08 -5.39
CA THR A 118 6.49 -0.03 -5.49
C THR A 118 5.92 -1.44 -5.58
N ARG A 119 5.19 -1.85 -4.55
CA ARG A 119 4.40 -3.10 -4.53
C ARG A 119 2.96 -2.76 -4.87
N ILE A 120 2.52 -3.16 -6.06
CA ILE A 120 1.12 -3.09 -6.45
C ILE A 120 0.47 -4.36 -5.92
N ASN A 121 -0.28 -4.25 -4.83
CA ASN A 121 -1.12 -5.34 -4.32
C ASN A 121 -2.58 -4.88 -4.37
N LEU A 122 -3.32 -5.34 -5.38
CA LEU A 122 -4.76 -5.14 -5.45
C LEU A 122 -5.43 -6.29 -4.71
N PRO A 123 -6.21 -6.04 -3.64
CA PRO A 123 -6.99 -7.08 -2.99
C PRO A 123 -7.88 -7.79 -4.01
N ASN A 124 -7.88 -9.12 -3.97
CA ASN A 124 -8.71 -9.96 -4.84
C ASN A 124 -9.48 -10.97 -3.99
N ASP A 125 -10.49 -10.48 -3.29
CA ASP A 125 -11.30 -11.27 -2.35
C ASP A 125 -12.63 -11.74 -2.95
N HIS A 126 -12.79 -11.64 -4.29
CA HIS A 126 -14.05 -11.93 -4.97
C HIS A 126 -14.57 -13.35 -4.71
N LEU A 127 -13.68 -14.35 -4.77
CA LEU A 127 -14.05 -15.74 -4.50
C LEU A 127 -14.45 -15.93 -3.03
N THR A 128 -13.69 -15.34 -2.09
CA THR A 128 -13.96 -15.38 -0.65
C THR A 128 -15.34 -14.82 -0.35
N TYR A 129 -15.69 -13.67 -0.95
CA TYR A 129 -17.02 -13.09 -0.80
C TYR A 129 -18.10 -13.96 -1.45
N ALA A 130 -17.88 -14.46 -2.67
CA ALA A 130 -18.85 -15.33 -3.34
C ALA A 130 -19.18 -16.58 -2.50
N VAL A 131 -18.15 -17.22 -1.90
CA VAL A 131 -18.33 -18.35 -1.00
C VAL A 131 -19.10 -17.94 0.26
N THR A 132 -18.71 -16.84 0.90
CA THR A 132 -19.37 -16.34 2.12
C THR A 132 -20.85 -16.09 1.87
N TRP A 133 -21.17 -15.33 0.83
CA TRP A 133 -22.55 -14.98 0.50
C TRP A 133 -23.36 -16.19 0.02
N GLY A 134 -22.74 -17.08 -0.77
CA GLY A 134 -23.37 -18.33 -1.20
C GLY A 134 -23.70 -19.26 -0.03
N ALA A 135 -22.77 -19.41 0.93
CA ALA A 135 -22.98 -20.22 2.12
C ALA A 135 -24.10 -19.65 3.01
N LEU A 136 -24.15 -18.33 3.21
CA LEU A 136 -25.24 -17.68 3.94
C LEU A 136 -26.59 -17.87 3.24
N ALA A 137 -26.65 -17.73 1.91
CA ALA A 137 -27.88 -17.97 1.14
C ALA A 137 -28.36 -19.42 1.28
N ILE A 138 -27.45 -20.40 1.18
CA ILE A 138 -27.78 -21.82 1.37
C ILE A 138 -28.30 -22.07 2.79
N ALA A 139 -27.65 -21.51 3.82
CA ALA A 139 -28.10 -21.67 5.20
C ALA A 139 -29.52 -21.13 5.41
N LEU A 140 -29.84 -19.96 4.84
CA LEU A 140 -31.19 -19.39 4.89
C LEU A 140 -32.22 -20.26 4.15
N ILE A 141 -31.87 -20.82 2.99
CA ILE A 141 -32.73 -21.75 2.25
C ILE A 141 -33.03 -22.99 3.11
N VAL A 142 -32.01 -23.56 3.75
CA VAL A 142 -32.15 -24.73 4.64
C VAL A 142 -33.10 -24.41 5.80
N ILE A 143 -32.89 -23.29 6.49
CA ILE A 143 -33.75 -22.85 7.60
C ILE A 143 -35.20 -22.65 7.13
N TYR A 144 -35.39 -21.99 5.98
CA TYR A 144 -36.71 -21.75 5.40
C TYR A 144 -37.45 -23.06 5.12
N LEU A 145 -36.80 -24.01 4.46
CA LEU A 145 -37.38 -25.32 4.15
C LEU A 145 -37.69 -26.12 5.42
N MET A 146 -36.77 -26.14 6.39
CA MET A 146 -36.98 -26.83 7.67
C MET A 146 -38.17 -26.31 8.45
N PHE A 147 -38.48 -25.01 8.38
CA PHE A 147 -39.61 -24.41 9.08
C PHE A 147 -40.95 -24.70 8.37
N HIS A 148 -40.98 -24.66 7.04
CA HIS A 148 -42.23 -24.76 6.27
C HIS A 148 -42.61 -26.20 5.87
N LEU A 149 -41.67 -27.15 5.96
CA LEU A 149 -41.93 -28.57 5.69
C LEU A 149 -42.25 -29.38 6.96
N GLN A 150 -42.42 -28.73 8.12
CA GLN A 150 -42.84 -29.43 9.34
C GLN A 150 -44.29 -29.91 9.18
N PRO A 151 -44.59 -31.21 9.32
CA PRO A 151 -45.95 -31.70 9.30
C PRO A 151 -46.78 -31.01 10.39
N ALA A 152 -48.03 -30.63 10.07
CA ALA A 152 -48.95 -30.12 11.08
C ALA A 152 -49.04 -31.13 12.22
N ALA A 153 -48.84 -30.66 13.45
CA ALA A 153 -48.94 -31.50 14.63
C ALA A 153 -50.30 -32.22 14.63
N THR A 154 -50.28 -33.55 14.64
CA THR A 154 -51.50 -34.36 14.75
C THR A 154 -52.27 -33.89 15.98
N PRO A 155 -53.51 -33.41 15.86
CA PRO A 155 -54.29 -33.01 17.02
C PRO A 155 -54.45 -34.22 17.93
N ALA A 156 -54.12 -34.06 19.21
CA ALA A 156 -54.30 -35.12 20.19
C ALA A 156 -55.78 -35.49 20.25
N THR A 157 -56.11 -36.73 19.92
CA THR A 157 -57.43 -37.32 20.18
C THR A 157 -57.69 -37.26 21.68
N THR A 158 -58.50 -36.31 22.13
CA THR A 158 -59.09 -36.33 23.47
C THR A 158 -60.07 -37.51 23.54
N ALA A 159 -59.75 -38.51 24.36
CA ALA A 159 -60.67 -39.60 24.69
C ALA A 159 -61.91 -39.05 25.45
N PRO A 160 -63.10 -39.64 25.29
CA PRO A 160 -64.30 -39.13 25.93
C PRO A 160 -64.26 -39.40 27.45
N GLU A 161 -64.68 -38.40 28.20
CA GLU A 161 -64.86 -38.40 29.65
C GLU A 161 -65.95 -39.43 30.01
N GLU A 162 -65.56 -40.51 30.70
CA GLU A 162 -66.47 -41.54 31.18
C GLU A 162 -67.26 -40.99 32.37
N ASP A 163 -68.53 -40.69 32.10
CA ASP A 163 -69.56 -40.28 33.06
C ASP A 163 -69.74 -41.36 34.15
N GLN A 164 -69.07 -41.17 35.29
CA GLN A 164 -69.35 -41.96 36.50
C GLN A 164 -70.50 -41.32 37.28
N ALA A 165 -71.71 -41.68 36.89
CA ALA A 165 -72.88 -41.62 37.73
C ALA A 165 -72.95 -42.88 38.60
N ALA A 166 -72.77 -42.73 39.93
CA ALA A 166 -73.43 -43.52 40.98
C ALA A 166 -73.14 -42.90 42.37
#